data_AF-A0A957A883-F1
#
_entry.id   AF-A0A957A883-F1
#
_cell.length_a   1.000
_cell.length_b   1.000
_cell.length_c   1.000
_cell.angle_alpha   90.00
_cell.angle_beta   90.00
_cell.angle_gamma   90.00
#
_symmetry.space_group_name_H-M   'P 1'
#
loop_
_entity.id
_entity.type
_entity.pdbx_description
1 polymer ?
#
loop_
_entity_poly.entity_id
_entity_poly.type
_entity_poly.pdbx_seq_one_letter_code
_entity_poly.pdbx_strand_id
1 'polypeptide(L)'
;AREMNAAVMWASHVKLGRDAGVPDATIEVIAATAELDALEPEEAAIVQYVRELLGPTHRVADVTFEAAQSLLGDQGVVDLTGLLGYYAIVGYTLNAFEVAPPAGAPSLPPR
;
A
#
# COMPACT_ATOMS: atom_id res chain seq x y z
N ALA A 1 1.98 2.69 3.50
CA ALA A 1 2.02 2.52 4.97
C ALA A 1 2.66 1.21 5.39
N ARG A 2 2.06 0.05 5.04
CA ARG A 2 2.60 -1.28 5.40
C ARG A 2 4.03 -1.50 4.95
N GLU A 3 4.36 -1.18 3.69
CA GLU A 3 5.70 -1.49 3.14
C GLU A 3 6.85 -0.75 3.82
N MET A 4 6.57 0.45 4.34
CA MET A 4 7.52 1.24 5.13
C MET A 4 7.40 0.98 6.63
N ASN A 5 6.49 0.09 7.07
CA ASN A 5 6.16 -0.13 8.47
C ASN A 5 5.79 1.16 9.24
N ALA A 6 5.05 2.07 8.59
CA ALA A 6 4.73 3.38 9.15
C ALA A 6 3.37 3.37 9.89
N ALA A 7 3.40 3.22 11.21
CA ALA A 7 2.21 3.02 12.06
C ALA A 7 1.24 4.23 12.06
N VAL A 8 1.75 5.46 12.11
CA VAL A 8 0.92 6.69 12.04
C VAL A 8 0.21 6.80 10.70
N MET A 9 0.94 6.49 9.63
CA MET A 9 0.38 6.51 8.28
C MET A 9 -0.70 5.44 8.16
N TRP A 10 -0.45 4.23 8.67
CA TRP A 10 -1.43 3.16 8.71
C TRP A 10 -2.71 3.59 9.44
N ALA A 11 -2.57 4.09 10.67
CA ALA A 11 -3.68 4.59 11.48
C ALA A 11 -4.55 5.62 10.73
N SER A 12 -3.91 6.52 9.98
CA SER A 12 -4.61 7.54 9.19
C SER A 12 -5.29 6.96 7.94
N HIS A 13 -4.63 6.05 7.23
CA HIS A 13 -5.09 5.57 5.93
C HIS A 13 -6.12 4.44 6.02
N VAL A 14 -6.13 3.64 7.09
CA VAL A 14 -7.17 2.61 7.27
C VAL A 14 -8.56 3.22 7.31
N LYS A 15 -8.72 4.33 8.03
CA LYS A 15 -10.01 5.05 8.07
C LYS A 15 -10.39 5.57 6.69
N LEU A 16 -9.46 6.24 6.00
CA LEU A 16 -9.70 6.78 4.66
C LEU A 16 -10.02 5.71 3.62
N GLY A 17 -9.36 4.55 3.70
CA GLY A 17 -9.64 3.40 2.83
C GLY A 17 -11.06 2.88 3.02
N ARG A 18 -11.50 2.72 4.27
CA ARG A 18 -12.89 2.32 4.59
C ARG A 18 -13.90 3.35 4.08
N ASP A 19 -13.64 4.63 4.32
CA ASP A 19 -14.50 5.72 3.85
C ASP A 19 -14.60 5.76 2.30
N ALA A 20 -13.55 5.31 1.61
CA ALA A 20 -13.50 5.15 0.14
C ALA A 20 -14.07 3.82 -0.37
N GLY A 21 -14.52 2.93 0.52
CA GLY A 21 -15.14 1.64 0.15
C GLY A 21 -14.18 0.46 0.02
N VAL A 22 -12.93 0.58 0.47
CA VAL A 22 -11.99 -0.56 0.52
C VAL A 22 -12.51 -1.61 1.51
N PRO A 23 -12.70 -2.88 1.10
CA PRO A 23 -13.16 -3.93 1.99
C PRO A 23 -12.20 -4.18 3.16
N ASP A 24 -12.74 -4.52 4.34
CA ASP A 24 -11.91 -4.89 5.49
C ASP A 24 -11.02 -6.11 5.18
N ALA A 25 -11.50 -7.06 4.37
CA ALA A 25 -10.70 -8.19 3.91
C ALA A 25 -9.43 -7.74 3.14
N THR A 26 -9.54 -6.73 2.28
CA THR A 26 -8.40 -6.15 1.55
C THR A 26 -7.43 -5.46 2.50
N ILE A 27 -7.94 -4.71 3.47
CA ILE A 27 -7.13 -4.08 4.52
C ILE A 27 -6.39 -5.14 5.33
N GLU A 28 -7.04 -6.23 5.70
CA GLU A 28 -6.46 -7.34 6.46
C GLU A 28 -5.35 -8.05 5.67
N VAL A 29 -5.55 -8.34 4.38
CA VAL A 29 -4.52 -8.93 3.50
C VAL A 29 -3.30 -8.02 3.40
N ILE A 30 -3.49 -6.71 3.25
CA ILE A 30 -2.39 -5.73 3.24
C ILE A 30 -1.71 -5.71 4.61
N ALA A 31 -2.49 -5.68 5.71
CA ALA A 31 -1.96 -5.62 7.08
C ALA A 31 -1.10 -6.84 7.40
N ALA A 32 -1.53 -8.04 7.01
CA ALA A 32 -0.85 -9.30 7.29
C ALA A 32 0.28 -9.62 6.30
N THR A 33 0.45 -8.83 5.24
CA THR A 33 1.29 -9.20 4.09
C THR A 33 0.90 -10.58 3.53
N ALA A 34 -0.39 -10.91 3.52
CA ALA A 34 -0.89 -12.22 3.11
C ALA A 34 -0.88 -12.39 1.58
N GLU A 35 -1.09 -13.62 1.12
CA GLU A 35 -1.30 -13.94 -0.30
C GLU A 35 -2.50 -13.19 -0.87
N LEU A 36 -2.44 -12.87 -2.17
CA LEU A 36 -3.42 -12.01 -2.83
C LEU A 36 -4.59 -12.77 -3.46
N ASP A 37 -4.61 -14.11 -3.35
CA ASP A 37 -5.62 -14.99 -3.95
C ASP A 37 -7.07 -14.67 -3.50
N ALA A 38 -7.21 -14.05 -2.33
CA ALA A 38 -8.50 -13.67 -1.75
C ALA A 38 -8.98 -12.27 -2.18
N LEU A 39 -8.17 -11.51 -2.93
CA LEU A 39 -8.53 -10.18 -3.40
C LEU A 39 -9.16 -10.22 -4.78
N GLU A 40 -9.98 -9.21 -5.08
CA GLU A 40 -10.43 -9.00 -6.44
C GLU A 40 -9.23 -8.74 -7.36
N PRO A 41 -9.25 -9.21 -8.63
CA PRO A 41 -8.09 -9.14 -9.51
C PRO A 41 -7.50 -7.73 -9.66
N GLU A 42 -8.36 -6.71 -9.67
CA GLU A 42 -7.95 -5.31 -9.78
C GLU A 42 -7.20 -4.84 -8.52
N GLU A 43 -7.68 -5.19 -7.33
CA GLU A 43 -7.02 -4.87 -6.06
C GLU A 43 -5.69 -5.64 -5.94
N ALA A 44 -5.68 -6.92 -6.31
CA ALA A 44 -4.48 -7.75 -6.31
C ALA A 44 -3.38 -7.15 -7.20
N ALA A 45 -3.73 -6.68 -8.40
CA ALA A 45 -2.77 -6.06 -9.33
C ALA A 45 -2.11 -4.81 -8.72
N ILE A 46 -2.90 -3.94 -8.07
CA ILE A 46 -2.38 -2.74 -7.41
C ILE A 46 -1.52 -3.11 -6.20
N VAL A 47 -1.98 -4.02 -5.33
CA VAL A 47 -1.22 -4.42 -4.14
C VAL A 47 0.10 -5.10 -4.54
N GLN A 48 0.09 -5.95 -5.56
CA GLN A 48 1.30 -6.59 -6.08
C GLN A 48 2.29 -5.55 -6.64
N TYR A 49 1.80 -4.58 -7.43
CA TYR A 49 2.63 -3.49 -7.94
C TYR A 49 3.33 -2.72 -6.81
N VAL A 50 2.60 -2.40 -5.74
CA VAL A 50 3.12 -1.72 -4.56
C VAL A 50 4.19 -2.56 -3.86
N ARG A 51 3.91 -3.85 -3.64
CA ARG A 51 4.84 -4.79 -2.97
C ARG A 51 6.13 -4.98 -3.77
N GLU A 52 6.06 -5.09 -5.09
CA GLU A 52 7.23 -5.23 -5.94
C GLU A 52 8.08 -3.95 -5.97
N LEU A 53 7.44 -2.79 -6.15
CA LEU A 53 8.16 -1.53 -6.24
C LEU A 53 8.81 -1.12 -4.90
N LEU A 54 8.08 -1.24 -3.79
CA LEU A 54 8.57 -0.84 -2.46
C LEU A 54 9.27 -1.97 -1.70
N GLY A 55 9.16 -3.19 -2.22
CA GLY A 55 9.87 -4.36 -1.73
C GLY A 55 11.36 -4.36 -2.11
N PRO A 56 12.06 -5.47 -1.85
CA PRO A 56 13.52 -5.54 -1.96
C PRO A 56 14.06 -5.43 -3.39
N THR A 57 13.24 -5.72 -4.40
CA THR A 57 13.66 -5.69 -5.81
C THR A 57 13.71 -4.27 -6.36
N HIS A 58 12.94 -3.35 -5.78
CA HIS A 58 12.75 -1.98 -6.27
C HIS A 58 12.39 -1.91 -7.75
N ARG A 59 11.70 -2.95 -8.24
CA ARG A 59 11.34 -3.16 -9.64
C ARG A 59 10.04 -3.94 -9.70
N VAL A 60 9.18 -3.51 -10.61
CA VAL A 60 7.93 -4.18 -10.96
C VAL A 60 8.21 -5.13 -12.12
N ALA A 61 7.74 -6.36 -12.02
CA ALA A 61 7.82 -7.35 -13.09
C ALA A 61 6.91 -6.96 -14.26
N ASP A 62 7.27 -7.34 -15.49
CA ASP A 62 6.51 -6.98 -16.70
C ASP A 62 5.04 -7.39 -16.59
N VAL A 63 4.76 -8.60 -16.10
CA VAL A 63 3.38 -9.10 -15.90
C VAL A 63 2.56 -8.22 -14.95
N THR A 64 3.18 -7.72 -13.88
CA THR A 64 2.53 -6.86 -12.87
C THR A 64 2.34 -5.44 -13.43
N PHE A 65 3.31 -4.95 -14.19
CA PHE A 65 3.22 -3.65 -14.86
C PHE A 65 2.11 -3.64 -15.91
N GLU A 66 2.05 -4.66 -16.76
CA GLU A 66 1.01 -4.81 -17.79
C GLU A 66 -0.39 -4.93 -17.19
N ALA A 67 -0.54 -5.64 -16.06
CA ALA A 67 -1.80 -5.72 -15.33
C ALA A 67 -2.24 -4.35 -14.79
N ALA A 68 -1.33 -3.60 -14.15
CA ALA A 68 -1.61 -2.25 -13.67
C ALA A 68 -1.91 -1.27 -14.82
N GLN A 69 -1.18 -1.37 -15.94
CA GLN A 69 -1.41 -0.54 -17.12
C GLN A 69 -2.75 -0.85 -17.79
N SER A 70 -3.15 -2.12 -17.86
CA SER A 70 -4.45 -2.50 -18.39
C SER A 70 -5.61 -1.94 -17.57
N LEU A 71 -5.43 -1.83 -16.25
CA LEU A 71 -6.41 -1.28 -15.32
C LEU A 71 -6.45 0.26 -15.32
N LEU A 72 -5.29 0.91 -15.29
CA LEU A 72 -5.17 2.34 -15.02
C LEU A 72 -4.82 3.20 -16.25
N GLY A 73 -4.41 2.57 -17.34
CA GLY A 73 -3.78 3.23 -18.48
C GLY A 73 -2.41 3.82 -18.16
N ASP A 74 -1.74 4.36 -19.18
CA ASP A 74 -0.39 4.91 -19.06
C ASP A 74 -0.28 6.00 -17.99
N GLN A 75 -1.22 6.96 -18.02
CA GLN A 75 -1.24 8.06 -17.05
C GLN A 75 -1.45 7.55 -15.62
N GLY A 76 -2.38 6.61 -15.43
CA GLY A 76 -2.70 6.12 -14.10
C GLY A 76 -1.55 5.29 -13.49
N VAL A 77 -0.77 4.58 -14.30
CA VAL A 77 0.45 3.91 -13.81
C VAL A 77 1.51 4.94 -13.39
N VAL A 78 1.72 6.01 -14.18
CA VAL A 78 2.65 7.08 -13.80
C VAL A 78 2.22 7.73 -12.47
N ASP A 79 0.94 8.02 -12.32
CA ASP A 79 0.37 8.61 -11.11
C ASP A 79 0.54 7.66 -9.91
N LEU A 80 0.26 6.36 -10.09
CA LEU A 80 0.49 5.34 -9.07
C LEU A 80 1.97 5.30 -8.65
N THR A 81 2.91 5.18 -9.59
CA THR A 81 4.35 5.13 -9.28
C THR A 81 4.80 6.38 -8.51
N GLY A 82 4.39 7.57 -8.96
CA GLY A 82 4.72 8.83 -8.30
C GLY A 82 4.14 8.93 -6.89
N LEU A 83 2.88 8.50 -6.71
CA LEU A 83 2.20 8.47 -5.41
C LEU A 83 2.93 7.58 -4.41
N LEU A 84 3.43 6.42 -4.85
CA LEU A 84 4.18 5.50 -4.01
C LEU A 84 5.52 6.11 -3.56
N GLY A 85 6.23 6.78 -4.46
CA GLY A 85 7.45 7.50 -4.12
C GLY A 85 7.21 8.62 -3.10
N TYR A 86 6.16 9.41 -3.30
CA TYR A 86 5.78 10.47 -2.37
C TYR A 86 5.47 9.92 -0.96
N TYR A 87 4.63 8.88 -0.87
CA TYR A 87 4.30 8.30 0.43
C TYR A 87 5.44 7.52 1.06
N ALA A 88 6.39 6.98 0.28
CA ALA A 88 7.61 6.40 0.83
C ALA A 88 8.41 7.47 1.61
N ILE A 89 8.60 8.66 1.02
CA ILE A 89 9.28 9.79 1.69
C ILE A 89 8.56 10.16 3.00
N VAL A 90 7.23 10.30 2.95
CA VAL A 90 6.43 10.65 4.14
C VAL A 90 6.55 9.54 5.20
N GLY A 91 6.44 8.27 4.81
CA GLY A 91 6.49 7.12 5.73
C GLY A 91 7.83 7.00 6.44
N TYR A 92 8.92 7.11 5.69
CA TYR A 92 10.27 7.07 6.27
C TYR A 92 10.55 8.28 7.17
N THR A 93 10.03 9.46 6.81
CA THR A 93 10.12 10.65 7.66
C THR A 93 9.43 10.41 9.00
N LEU A 94 8.17 9.95 8.99
CA LEU A 94 7.42 9.68 10.23
C LEU A 94 8.12 8.62 11.11
N ASN A 95 8.72 7.61 10.50
CA ASN A 95 9.48 6.59 11.23
C ASN A 95 10.77 7.14 11.82
N ALA A 96 11.53 7.93 11.06
CA ALA A 96 12.80 8.51 11.51
C ALA A 96 12.63 9.45 12.72
N PHE A 97 11.47 10.11 12.81
CA PHE A 97 11.10 10.97 13.93
C PHE A 97 10.23 10.28 14.98
N GLU A 98 10.07 8.95 14.90
CA GLU A 98 9.32 8.13 15.85
C GLU A 98 7.92 8.70 16.19
N VAL A 99 7.24 9.25 15.18
CA VAL A 99 5.91 9.83 15.40
C VAL A 99 4.96 8.71 15.81
N ALA A 100 4.23 8.92 16.91
CA ALA A 100 3.29 7.94 17.45
C ALA A 100 1.88 8.14 16.88
N PRO A 101 1.13 7.05 16.58
CA PRO A 101 -0.26 7.16 16.16
C PRO A 101 -1.13 7.68 17.32
N PRO A 102 -2.28 8.31 17.02
CA PRO A 102 -3.24 8.69 18.06
C PRO A 102 -3.70 7.49 18.90
N ALA A 103 -3.96 7.71 20.18
CA ALA A 103 -4.47 6.67 21.07
C ALA A 103 -5.80 6.10 20.54
N GLY A 104 -5.92 4.77 20.52
CA GLY A 104 -7.11 4.06 20.04
C GLY A 104 -7.27 4.02 18.51
N ALA A 105 -6.29 4.51 17.74
CA ALA A 105 -6.32 4.40 16.29
C ALA A 105 -6.05 2.95 15.81
N PRO A 106 -6.43 2.58 14.57
CA PRO A 106 -6.12 1.27 14.01
C PRO A 106 -4.62 0.97 14.09
N SER A 107 -4.30 -0.20 14.63
CA SER A 107 -2.91 -0.64 14.77
C SER A 107 -2.44 -1.36 13.50
N LEU A 108 -1.17 -1.17 13.15
CA LEU A 108 -0.49 -1.99 12.16
C LEU A 108 0.08 -3.22 12.90
N PRO A 109 -0.31 -4.45 12.54
CA PRO A 109 0.28 -5.63 13.14
C PRO A 109 1.79 -5.70 12.83
N PRO A 110 2.60 -6.40 13.64
CA PRO A 110 3.99 -6.65 13.30
C PRO A 110 4.12 -7.39 11.95
N ARG A 111 5.31 -7.31 11.34
CA ARG A 111 5.66 -8.09 10.14
C ARG A 111 5.95 -9.54 10.50
#